data_AF-A0A8J4GYG9-F1
#
_entry.id   AF-A0A8J4GYG9-F1
#
_cell.length_a   1.000
_cell.length_b   1.000
_cell.length_c   1.000
_cell.angle_alpha   90.00
_cell.angle_beta   90.00
_cell.angle_gamma   90.00
#
_symmetry.space_group_name_H-M   'P 1'
#
loop_
_entity.id
_entity.type
_entity.pdbx_description
1 polymer ?
#
loop_
_entity_poly.entity_id
_entity_poly.type
_entity_poly.pdbx_seq_one_letter_code
_entity_poly.pdbx_strand_id
1 'polypeptide(L)'
;MRSFRRELGPLLGSTILDVLVGLGPDGELKYPAHPRDKRWNFPGVGEFQCYDKYMLSVLGACAQQVNQPSWGLRGPHDAGNYCVWPHQTGFFHQRGNWGTPYGKFFLQWYSDMLMQHADAVLGIAREVLLGPETPHTHYGYQPPYQRLQGNESGNVSGRGRGSSSDGEDHGGVVMMARAAGAGPGASPLSAPLPPAIRLHAKLPSLYWWYTDAHAPELTAGYYNTATRDGYMPIMHVLARNGVSVRLRGGELRGSELHTQAYCAPERQLAQQRTVAAALHVPVGLENLSERFDEGALSRLEAALFDTSVHQGIELPQVQSLVFNRMCDSMFEPGNWTRFKEFVRRVRNRAETLVVPGRGSLNGNSGVFGHPGCPSALNLPAAPAAGGQWLAEPSGGGKGGALQLA
;
A
#
# COMPACT_ATOMS: atom_id res chain seq x y z
N MET A 1 -7.31 -5.59 19.89
CA MET A 1 -8.50 -5.50 19.00
C MET A 1 -9.72 -6.24 19.57
N ARG A 2 -9.70 -7.56 19.86
CA ARG A 2 -10.90 -8.28 20.35
C ARG A 2 -11.57 -7.64 21.59
N SER A 3 -10.79 -7.28 22.61
CA SER A 3 -11.31 -6.57 23.80
C SER A 3 -11.95 -5.22 23.44
N PHE A 4 -11.29 -4.40 22.60
CA PHE A 4 -11.81 -3.11 22.13
C PHE A 4 -13.20 -3.24 21.47
N ARG A 5 -13.40 -4.23 20.58
CA ARG A 5 -14.72 -4.48 19.97
C ARG A 5 -15.76 -4.92 20.99
N ARG A 6 -15.38 -5.72 22.00
CA ARG A 6 -16.31 -6.18 23.03
C ARG A 6 -16.77 -5.03 23.92
N GLU A 7 -15.83 -4.25 24.46
CA GLU A 7 -16.15 -3.16 25.40
C GLU A 7 -16.78 -1.95 24.72
N LEU A 8 -16.31 -1.57 23.52
CA LEU A 8 -16.79 -0.39 22.79
C LEU A 8 -17.74 -0.72 21.63
N GLY A 9 -18.21 -1.97 21.54
CA GLY A 9 -19.13 -2.44 20.51
C GLY A 9 -20.35 -1.53 20.26
N PRO A 10 -21.05 -1.05 21.30
CA PRO A 10 -22.19 -0.12 21.15
C PRO A 10 -21.84 1.25 20.53
N LEU A 11 -20.56 1.62 20.48
CA LEU A 11 -20.09 2.89 19.91
C LEU A 11 -19.59 2.75 18.46
N LEU A 12 -19.43 1.52 17.96
CA LEU A 12 -18.97 1.27 16.59
C LEU A 12 -20.07 1.63 15.58
N GLY A 13 -19.77 2.51 14.64
CA GLY A 13 -20.73 3.05 13.66
C GLY A 13 -21.64 4.15 14.18
N SER A 14 -21.38 4.68 15.37
CA SER A 14 -22.03 5.87 15.91
C SER A 14 -20.99 6.92 16.31
N THR A 15 -20.31 6.73 17.45
CA THR A 15 -19.24 7.61 17.93
C THR A 15 -17.88 7.26 17.31
N ILE A 16 -17.62 5.97 17.13
CA ILE A 16 -16.38 5.45 16.52
C ILE A 16 -16.73 5.10 15.08
N LEU A 17 -16.25 5.89 14.12
CA LEU A 17 -16.49 5.71 12.68
C LEU A 17 -15.27 5.13 11.93
N ASP A 18 -14.07 5.38 12.46
CA ASP A 18 -12.79 5.04 11.85
C ASP A 18 -11.88 4.40 12.91
N VAL A 19 -11.16 3.33 12.53
CA VAL A 19 -10.12 2.71 13.37
C VAL A 19 -8.81 2.63 12.59
N LEU A 20 -7.78 3.32 13.08
CA LEU A 20 -6.43 3.24 12.54
C LEU A 20 -5.68 2.07 13.19
N VAL A 21 -5.25 1.12 12.37
CA VAL A 21 -4.47 -0.05 12.81
C VAL A 21 -2.98 0.32 12.77
N GLY A 22 -2.33 0.31 13.92
CA GLY A 22 -0.89 0.58 14.02
C GLY A 22 -0.06 -0.58 13.47
N LEU A 23 0.85 -0.28 12.53
CA LEU A 23 1.66 -1.28 11.80
C LEU A 23 3.17 -1.07 11.97
N GLY A 24 3.59 -0.35 13.00
CA GLY A 24 4.98 0.00 13.24
C GLY A 24 5.16 1.26 14.10
N PRO A 25 6.36 1.87 14.09
CA PRO A 25 6.68 3.08 14.84
C PRO A 25 5.77 4.24 14.45
N ASP A 26 5.37 5.08 15.41
CA ASP A 26 4.36 6.14 15.24
C ASP A 26 2.97 5.63 14.74
N GLY A 27 2.73 4.32 14.76
CA GLY A 27 1.56 3.67 14.15
C GLY A 27 1.65 3.52 12.62
N GLU A 28 2.77 3.91 12.01
CA GLU A 28 2.99 3.89 10.56
C GLU A 28 3.50 2.52 10.10
N LEU A 29 3.12 2.09 8.89
CA LEU A 29 3.63 0.85 8.26
C LEU A 29 5.08 1.04 7.79
N LYS A 30 6.04 0.99 8.71
CA LYS A 30 7.47 1.19 8.39
C LYS A 30 8.39 0.48 9.37
N TYR A 31 9.64 0.30 8.95
CA TYR A 31 10.73 0.05 9.88
C TYR A 31 11.18 1.36 10.59
N PRO A 32 11.78 1.29 11.80
CA PRO A 32 12.29 2.46 12.54
C PRO A 32 13.62 3.02 11.98
N ALA A 33 13.69 3.22 10.65
CA ALA A 33 14.92 3.62 9.95
C ALA A 33 15.42 5.04 10.26
N HIS A 34 14.52 5.90 10.76
CA HIS A 34 14.76 7.31 11.09
C HIS A 34 14.34 7.57 12.55
N PRO A 35 15.13 7.14 13.54
CA PRO A 35 14.78 7.30 14.95
C PRO A 35 14.69 8.79 15.34
N ARG A 36 13.72 9.14 16.19
CA ARG A 36 13.52 10.52 16.70
C ARG A 36 14.53 10.94 17.79
N ASP A 37 15.64 10.21 17.92
CA ASP A 37 16.72 10.50 18.86
C ASP A 37 17.95 11.06 18.14
N LYS A 38 19.02 11.36 18.90
CA LYS A 38 20.22 12.03 18.38
C LYS A 38 21.01 11.25 17.32
N ARG A 39 20.66 9.98 17.03
CA ARG A 39 21.35 9.15 16.02
C ARG A 39 21.04 9.58 14.58
N TRP A 40 19.85 10.10 14.32
CA TRP A 40 19.41 10.55 12.99
C TRP A 40 19.06 12.03 12.99
N ASN A 41 19.47 12.73 11.94
CA ASN A 41 19.03 14.09 11.64
C ASN A 41 18.59 14.15 10.18
N PHE A 42 17.56 14.94 9.90
CA PHE A 42 17.17 15.25 8.53
C PHE A 42 18.30 16.05 7.82
N PRO A 43 18.64 15.77 6.55
CA PRO A 43 18.05 14.78 5.64
C PRO A 43 18.89 13.48 5.53
N GLY A 44 19.24 12.79 6.62
CA GLY A 44 19.97 11.52 6.54
C GLY A 44 19.19 10.39 5.85
N VAL A 45 19.88 9.44 5.22
CA VAL A 45 19.24 8.28 4.55
C VAL A 45 18.54 7.29 5.51
N GLY A 46 18.93 7.27 6.78
CA GLY A 46 18.49 6.26 7.75
C GLY A 46 19.27 4.94 7.63
N GLU A 47 18.87 3.92 8.37
CA GLU A 47 19.50 2.59 8.33
C GLU A 47 18.45 1.47 8.22
N PHE A 48 18.80 0.38 7.51
CA PHE A 48 18.01 -0.85 7.50
C PHE A 48 17.89 -1.44 8.92
N GLN A 49 16.69 -1.87 9.33
CA GLN A 49 16.41 -2.34 10.69
C GLN A 49 16.11 -3.84 10.70
N CYS A 50 17.01 -4.65 10.16
CA CYS A 50 16.83 -6.08 9.94
C CYS A 50 17.90 -6.98 10.59
N TYR A 51 18.54 -6.48 11.65
CA TYR A 51 19.71 -7.09 12.29
C TYR A 51 19.39 -7.92 13.54
N ASP A 52 18.11 -8.09 13.88
CA ASP A 52 17.72 -9.03 14.92
C ASP A 52 17.87 -10.50 14.43
N LYS A 53 17.99 -11.42 15.38
CA LYS A 53 18.25 -12.83 15.08
C LYS A 53 17.15 -13.52 14.25
N TYR A 54 15.92 -13.03 14.26
CA TYR A 54 14.81 -13.63 13.52
C TYR A 54 14.84 -13.16 12.06
N MET A 55 14.96 -11.85 11.82
CA MET A 55 15.10 -11.33 10.45
C MET A 55 16.37 -11.86 9.76
N LEU A 56 17.50 -11.92 10.47
CA LEU A 56 18.74 -12.51 9.92
C LEU A 56 18.57 -14.00 9.57
N SER A 57 17.82 -14.77 10.37
CA SER A 57 17.54 -16.18 10.07
C SER A 57 16.70 -16.35 8.80
N VAL A 58 15.67 -15.51 8.61
CA VAL A 58 14.85 -15.54 7.38
C VAL A 58 15.67 -15.07 6.16
N LEU A 59 16.48 -14.02 6.30
CA LEU A 59 17.38 -13.54 5.25
C LEU A 59 18.34 -14.65 4.78
N GLY A 60 18.96 -15.36 5.73
CA GLY A 60 19.83 -16.50 5.47
C GLY A 60 19.12 -17.62 4.71
N ALA A 61 17.91 -17.99 5.12
CA ALA A 61 17.10 -19.01 4.45
C ALA A 61 16.70 -18.61 3.02
N CYS A 62 16.22 -17.37 2.81
CA CYS A 62 15.89 -16.86 1.48
C CYS A 62 17.11 -16.81 0.55
N ALA A 63 18.30 -16.47 1.08
CA ALA A 63 19.54 -16.44 0.32
C ALA A 63 20.01 -17.84 -0.12
N GLN A 64 19.80 -18.85 0.72
CA GLN A 64 20.05 -20.26 0.36
C GLN A 64 19.10 -20.72 -0.76
N GLN A 65 17.80 -20.37 -0.68
CA GLN A 65 16.81 -20.75 -1.70
C GLN A 65 17.11 -20.22 -3.11
N VAL A 66 17.77 -19.05 -3.22
CA VAL A 66 18.20 -18.48 -4.51
C VAL A 66 19.64 -18.89 -4.91
N ASN A 67 20.24 -19.87 -4.23
CA ASN A 67 21.61 -20.33 -4.43
C ASN A 67 22.69 -19.22 -4.29
N GLN A 68 22.45 -18.23 -3.42
CA GLN A 68 23.39 -17.13 -3.13
C GLN A 68 23.60 -16.98 -1.62
N PRO A 69 24.13 -17.99 -0.91
CA PRO A 69 24.21 -17.99 0.56
C PRO A 69 25.01 -16.80 1.14
N SER A 70 25.97 -16.25 0.40
CA SER A 70 26.73 -15.05 0.80
C SER A 70 25.87 -13.78 0.90
N TRP A 71 24.75 -13.69 0.18
CA TRP A 71 23.80 -12.58 0.26
C TRP A 71 23.00 -12.59 1.56
N GLY A 72 22.96 -13.74 2.24
CA GLY A 72 22.17 -13.97 3.46
C GLY A 72 22.89 -13.63 4.76
N LEU A 73 24.16 -13.25 4.72
CA LEU A 73 25.00 -13.13 5.92
C LEU A 73 24.62 -11.94 6.82
N ARG A 74 24.11 -10.85 6.23
CA ARG A 74 23.67 -9.61 6.92
C ARG A 74 23.04 -8.64 5.91
N GLY A 75 22.40 -7.59 6.42
CA GLY A 75 22.04 -6.42 5.60
C GLY A 75 23.26 -5.70 4.99
N PRO A 76 23.05 -4.89 3.94
CA PRO A 76 24.11 -4.24 3.17
C PRO A 76 25.12 -3.49 4.05
N HIS A 77 26.40 -3.81 3.86
CA HIS A 77 27.51 -3.29 4.66
C HIS A 77 27.99 -1.90 4.19
N ASP A 78 27.56 -1.48 3.01
CA ASP A 78 27.94 -0.27 2.28
C ASP A 78 26.82 0.79 2.24
N ALA A 79 25.74 0.57 2.99
CA ALA A 79 24.61 1.49 3.14
C ALA A 79 24.93 2.76 3.94
N GLY A 80 26.11 2.84 4.57
CA GLY A 80 26.49 3.97 5.41
C GLY A 80 25.84 3.92 6.79
N ASN A 81 25.46 5.08 7.32
CA ASN A 81 24.81 5.23 8.63
C ASN A 81 23.62 6.21 8.55
N TYR A 82 22.88 6.37 9.65
CA TYR A 82 21.68 7.21 9.71
C TYR A 82 21.80 8.58 9.02
N CYS A 83 22.91 9.30 9.20
CA CYS A 83 23.04 10.71 8.83
C CYS A 83 23.69 10.99 7.47
N VAL A 84 24.30 10.00 6.81
CA VAL A 84 24.96 10.25 5.50
C VAL A 84 23.95 10.49 4.38
N TRP A 85 24.41 11.09 3.29
CA TRP A 85 23.62 11.34 2.09
C TRP A 85 23.86 10.22 1.05
N PRO A 86 22.92 9.93 0.13
CA PRO A 86 23.00 8.76 -0.76
C PRO A 86 24.31 8.64 -1.53
N HIS A 87 24.83 9.78 -2.03
CA HIS A 87 26.07 9.84 -2.82
C HIS A 87 27.35 9.53 -2.02
N GLN A 88 27.28 9.47 -0.68
CA GLN A 88 28.39 9.13 0.21
C GLN A 88 28.43 7.63 0.56
N THR A 89 27.51 6.84 0.01
CA THR A 89 27.34 5.40 0.30
C THR A 89 27.69 4.56 -0.91
N GLY A 90 28.18 3.34 -0.69
CA GLY A 90 28.30 2.35 -1.78
C GLY A 90 26.93 1.79 -2.19
N PHE A 91 25.96 1.76 -1.27
CA PHE A 91 24.68 1.13 -1.55
C PHE A 91 23.70 2.03 -2.31
N PHE A 92 23.57 3.32 -1.96
CA PHE A 92 22.49 4.20 -2.46
C PHE A 92 22.89 5.24 -3.51
N HIS A 93 24.18 5.38 -3.86
CA HIS A 93 24.59 6.32 -4.91
C HIS A 93 24.03 5.87 -6.28
N GLN A 94 24.08 6.74 -7.30
CA GLN A 94 23.41 6.50 -8.59
C GLN A 94 23.77 5.18 -9.30
N ARG A 95 24.98 4.64 -9.05
CA ARG A 95 25.44 3.33 -9.58
C ARG A 95 25.72 2.32 -8.46
N GLY A 96 25.10 2.52 -7.31
CA GLY A 96 25.35 1.76 -6.09
C GLY A 96 24.69 0.39 -6.08
N ASN A 97 25.01 -0.36 -5.03
CA ASN A 97 24.59 -1.76 -4.92
C ASN A 97 23.06 -1.96 -4.91
N TRP A 98 22.25 -0.94 -4.62
CA TRP A 98 20.78 -0.96 -4.75
C TRP A 98 20.29 -1.45 -6.13
N GLY A 99 21.01 -1.15 -7.20
CA GLY A 99 20.64 -1.53 -8.58
C GLY A 99 21.10 -2.93 -9.02
N THR A 100 21.99 -3.56 -8.24
CA THR A 100 22.61 -4.86 -8.55
C THR A 100 21.65 -6.03 -8.27
N PRO A 101 21.95 -7.26 -8.74
CA PRO A 101 21.18 -8.45 -8.35
C PRO A 101 21.09 -8.65 -6.83
N TYR A 102 22.17 -8.38 -6.09
CA TYR A 102 22.19 -8.44 -4.62
C TYR A 102 21.26 -7.40 -3.99
N GLY A 103 21.37 -6.13 -4.41
CA GLY A 103 20.51 -5.06 -3.87
C GLY A 103 19.04 -5.31 -4.18
N LYS A 104 18.72 -5.77 -5.40
CA LYS A 104 17.37 -6.16 -5.80
C LYS A 104 16.81 -7.30 -4.95
N PHE A 105 17.60 -8.34 -4.69
CA PHE A 105 17.24 -9.43 -3.78
C PHE A 105 16.96 -8.92 -2.36
N PHE A 106 17.89 -8.15 -1.79
CA PHE A 106 17.78 -7.67 -0.40
C PHE A 106 16.58 -6.71 -0.22
N LEU A 107 16.39 -5.76 -1.13
CA LEU A 107 15.30 -4.78 -1.06
C LEU A 107 13.93 -5.44 -1.28
N GLN A 108 13.85 -6.43 -2.17
CA GLN A 108 12.64 -7.22 -2.36
C GLN A 108 12.31 -8.02 -1.08
N TRP A 109 13.27 -8.75 -0.52
CA TRP A 109 13.09 -9.47 0.75
C TRP A 109 12.66 -8.55 1.90
N TYR A 110 13.36 -7.43 2.10
CA TYR A 110 13.12 -6.52 3.21
C TYR A 110 11.74 -5.83 3.15
N SER A 111 11.30 -5.47 1.92
CA SER A 111 9.95 -4.94 1.69
C SER A 111 8.87 -6.03 1.78
N ASP A 112 9.10 -7.24 1.28
CA ASP A 112 8.17 -8.37 1.39
C ASP A 112 7.91 -8.78 2.85
N MET A 113 8.92 -8.68 3.72
CA MET A 113 8.75 -8.89 5.16
C MET A 113 7.78 -7.87 5.79
N LEU A 114 7.85 -6.61 5.36
CA LEU A 114 6.92 -5.56 5.81
C LEU A 114 5.50 -5.78 5.24
N MET A 115 5.38 -6.29 4.01
CA MET A 115 4.08 -6.60 3.39
C MET A 115 3.38 -7.79 4.06
N GLN A 116 4.14 -8.83 4.40
CA GLN A 116 3.63 -9.97 5.17
C GLN A 116 3.17 -9.55 6.57
N HIS A 117 3.91 -8.65 7.23
CA HIS A 117 3.47 -8.05 8.51
C HIS A 117 2.14 -7.30 8.35
N ALA A 118 2.03 -6.46 7.32
CA ALA A 118 0.81 -5.71 7.04
C ALA A 118 -0.40 -6.62 6.79
N ASP A 119 -0.28 -7.62 5.90
CA ASP A 119 -1.39 -8.51 5.55
C ASP A 119 -1.83 -9.35 6.76
N ALA A 120 -0.90 -9.86 7.56
CA ALA A 120 -1.22 -10.63 8.76
C ALA A 120 -1.95 -9.79 9.82
N VAL A 121 -1.47 -8.58 10.13
CA VAL A 121 -2.09 -7.72 11.15
C VAL A 121 -3.43 -7.16 10.66
N LEU A 122 -3.53 -6.75 9.40
CA LEU A 122 -4.76 -6.21 8.83
C LEU A 122 -5.83 -7.29 8.61
N GLY A 123 -5.45 -8.52 8.25
CA GLY A 123 -6.38 -9.65 8.17
C GLY A 123 -7.03 -9.95 9.52
N ILE A 124 -6.24 -10.00 10.60
CA ILE A 124 -6.75 -10.13 11.98
C ILE A 124 -7.60 -8.92 12.37
N ALA A 125 -7.20 -7.70 11.98
CA ALA A 125 -7.98 -6.49 12.25
C ALA A 125 -9.36 -6.54 11.57
N ARG A 126 -9.42 -6.94 10.30
CA ARG A 126 -10.65 -7.13 9.53
C ARG A 126 -11.55 -8.19 10.14
N GLU A 127 -11.04 -9.41 10.37
CA GLU A 127 -11.78 -10.52 10.99
C GLU A 127 -12.45 -10.07 12.30
N VAL A 128 -11.68 -9.39 13.16
CA VAL A 128 -12.15 -8.97 14.47
C VAL A 128 -13.07 -7.76 14.39
N LEU A 129 -12.73 -6.72 13.64
CA LEU A 129 -13.39 -5.41 13.71
C LEU A 129 -14.52 -5.22 12.70
N LEU A 130 -14.51 -5.94 11.58
CA LEU A 130 -15.58 -5.91 10.58
C LEU A 130 -16.43 -7.18 10.67
N GLY A 131 -15.83 -8.32 11.03
CA GLY A 131 -16.46 -9.64 11.04
C GLY A 131 -16.07 -10.46 9.80
N PRO A 132 -16.55 -11.70 9.70
CA PRO A 132 -16.33 -12.53 8.52
C PRO A 132 -17.12 -11.99 7.31
N GLU A 133 -16.44 -11.73 6.21
CA GLU A 133 -17.11 -11.54 4.92
C GLU A 133 -17.59 -12.89 4.36
N THR A 134 -18.73 -12.89 3.67
CA THR A 134 -19.07 -13.95 2.73
C THR A 134 -18.00 -14.01 1.64
N PRO A 135 -17.51 -15.20 1.25
CA PRO A 135 -16.28 -15.33 0.46
C PRO A 135 -16.46 -14.81 -0.97
N HIS A 136 -15.89 -13.64 -1.25
CA HIS A 136 -15.56 -13.22 -2.61
C HIS A 136 -14.20 -13.80 -3.03
N THR A 137 -14.09 -14.20 -4.30
CA THR A 137 -12.98 -14.99 -4.85
C THR A 137 -11.61 -14.35 -4.56
N HIS A 138 -10.78 -15.12 -3.86
CA HIS A 138 -9.52 -14.64 -3.29
C HIS A 138 -8.39 -14.74 -4.32
N TYR A 139 -7.99 -13.62 -4.92
CA TYR A 139 -6.65 -13.51 -5.51
C TYR A 139 -5.65 -13.29 -4.38
N GLY A 140 -5.05 -14.38 -3.91
CA GLY A 140 -3.96 -14.34 -2.95
C GLY A 140 -2.67 -13.85 -3.61
N TYR A 141 -2.03 -12.85 -3.01
CA TYR A 141 -0.65 -12.51 -3.36
C TYR A 141 0.27 -13.66 -2.91
N GLN A 142 0.82 -14.42 -3.87
CA GLN A 142 1.90 -15.36 -3.61
C GLN A 142 3.25 -14.64 -3.77
N PRO A 143 4.08 -14.57 -2.72
CA PRO A 143 5.44 -14.05 -2.84
C PRO A 143 6.26 -14.89 -3.85
N PRO A 144 7.21 -14.30 -4.58
CA PRO A 144 7.95 -14.99 -5.64
C PRO A 144 8.67 -16.29 -5.20
N TYR A 145 9.03 -16.40 -3.92
CA TYR A 145 9.76 -17.54 -3.34
C TYR A 145 8.89 -18.78 -3.03
N GLN A 146 7.55 -18.67 -2.96
CA GLN A 146 6.69 -19.83 -2.64
C GLN A 146 6.46 -20.79 -3.83
N ARG A 147 7.02 -20.50 -5.01
CA ARG A 147 6.81 -21.31 -6.22
C ARG A 147 7.61 -22.61 -6.29
N LEU A 148 8.43 -22.92 -5.29
CA LEU A 148 9.34 -24.09 -5.27
C LEU A 148 8.91 -25.22 -4.32
N GLN A 149 7.74 -25.12 -3.67
CA GLN A 149 7.18 -26.18 -2.84
C GLN A 149 5.81 -26.61 -3.38
N GLY A 150 5.81 -27.55 -4.34
CA GLY A 150 4.56 -28.08 -4.87
C GLY A 150 4.62 -28.74 -6.25
N ASN A 151 5.59 -29.62 -6.51
CA ASN A 151 5.48 -30.56 -7.63
C ASN A 151 6.40 -31.80 -7.54
N GLU A 152 6.35 -32.52 -6.41
CA GLU A 152 6.84 -33.91 -6.33
C GLU A 152 5.74 -34.84 -5.82
N SER A 153 4.83 -35.21 -6.72
CA SER A 153 3.92 -36.34 -6.58
C SER A 153 3.56 -36.82 -7.98
N GLY A 154 4.49 -37.59 -8.57
CA GLY A 154 4.33 -38.12 -9.92
C GLY A 154 3.18 -39.11 -10.00
N ASN A 155 2.13 -38.75 -10.74
CA ASN A 155 0.98 -39.62 -10.97
C ASN A 155 1.31 -40.62 -12.09
N VAL A 156 1.81 -41.80 -11.72
CA VAL A 156 2.11 -42.88 -12.68
C VAL A 156 0.80 -43.55 -13.10
N SER A 157 0.52 -43.48 -14.40
CA SER A 157 -0.67 -44.09 -15.01
C SER A 157 -0.64 -45.61 -14.95
N GLY A 158 -1.81 -46.21 -14.71
CA GLY A 158 -1.91 -47.62 -14.31
C GLY A 158 -1.75 -48.65 -15.43
N ARG A 159 -1.61 -49.90 -15.00
CA ARG A 159 -1.90 -51.10 -15.80
C ARG A 159 -2.79 -52.02 -14.97
N GLY A 160 -3.92 -52.42 -15.54
CA GLY A 160 -4.86 -53.32 -14.88
C GLY A 160 -4.52 -54.79 -15.08
N ARG A 161 -5.02 -55.63 -14.17
CA ARG A 161 -5.47 -57.02 -14.37
C ARG A 161 -6.33 -57.38 -13.16
N GLY A 162 -7.48 -58.02 -13.38
CA GLY A 162 -8.41 -58.39 -12.31
C GLY A 162 -8.45 -59.89 -12.06
N SER A 163 -9.10 -60.31 -10.96
CA SER A 163 -9.88 -61.56 -10.81
C SER A 163 -10.68 -61.52 -9.49
N SER A 164 -11.87 -62.15 -9.49
CA SER A 164 -12.57 -62.88 -8.39
C SER A 164 -11.90 -62.94 -7.00
N SER A 165 -12.57 -62.97 -5.83
CA SER A 165 -13.96 -63.35 -5.44
C SER A 165 -14.12 -63.16 -3.91
N ASP A 166 -15.27 -63.16 -3.23
CA ASP A 166 -16.72 -62.95 -3.50
C ASP A 166 -17.47 -62.87 -2.12
N GLY A 167 -18.77 -62.55 -2.09
CA GLY A 167 -19.63 -62.51 -0.86
C GLY A 167 -19.94 -61.09 -0.36
N GLU A 168 -21.14 -60.53 -0.60
CA GLU A 168 -22.37 -60.64 0.23
C GLU A 168 -22.35 -59.77 1.52
N ASP A 169 -23.43 -59.12 1.97
CA ASP A 169 -24.66 -58.55 1.36
C ASP A 169 -25.32 -57.60 2.42
N HIS A 170 -26.43 -56.94 2.08
CA HIS A 170 -27.30 -56.08 2.89
C HIS A 170 -26.77 -54.65 3.14
N GLY A 171 -27.51 -53.56 2.86
CA GLY A 171 -28.82 -53.44 2.21
C GLY A 171 -29.39 -52.02 2.44
N GLY A 172 -30.10 -51.45 1.45
CA GLY A 172 -30.74 -50.13 1.60
C GLY A 172 -30.97 -49.36 0.30
N VAL A 173 -32.12 -49.59 -0.33
CA VAL A 173 -32.57 -48.84 -1.52
C VAL A 173 -33.58 -47.77 -1.11
N VAL A 174 -33.43 -46.54 -1.60
CA VAL A 174 -34.54 -45.58 -1.74
C VAL A 174 -34.46 -44.90 -3.11
N MET A 175 -35.53 -45.00 -3.89
CA MET A 175 -35.72 -44.32 -5.17
C MET A 175 -36.95 -43.42 -5.10
N MET A 176 -36.82 -42.21 -5.65
CA MET A 176 -37.89 -41.29 -6.09
C MET A 176 -38.94 -40.80 -5.07
N ALA A 177 -38.91 -39.49 -4.82
CA ALA A 177 -40.11 -38.71 -4.54
C ALA A 177 -40.06 -37.36 -5.27
N ARG A 178 -41.23 -36.82 -5.60
CA ARG A 178 -41.47 -35.79 -6.63
C ARG A 178 -41.66 -34.40 -5.99
N ALA A 179 -41.46 -33.35 -6.78
CA ALA A 179 -41.61 -31.97 -6.33
C ALA A 179 -43.01 -31.64 -5.74
N ALA A 180 -43.02 -30.82 -4.69
CA ALA A 180 -44.19 -30.13 -4.17
C ALA A 180 -43.82 -28.64 -3.94
N GLY A 181 -44.73 -27.73 -4.27
CA GLY A 181 -44.45 -26.30 -4.30
C GLY A 181 -44.86 -25.54 -3.04
N ALA A 182 -44.09 -24.49 -2.74
CA ALA A 182 -44.43 -23.31 -1.95
C ALA A 182 -43.51 -22.20 -2.49
N GLY A 183 -43.86 -20.93 -2.67
CA GLY A 183 -44.97 -20.08 -2.24
C GLY A 183 -44.41 -18.64 -2.37
N PRO A 184 -45.17 -17.61 -2.75
CA PRO A 184 -44.59 -16.30 -3.06
C PRO A 184 -44.24 -15.53 -1.78
N GLY A 185 -42.97 -15.49 -1.40
CA GLY A 185 -42.58 -14.90 -0.11
C GLY A 185 -41.08 -14.89 0.20
N ALA A 186 -40.24 -14.48 -0.74
CA ALA A 186 -38.83 -14.18 -0.48
C ALA A 186 -38.54 -12.73 -0.88
N SER A 187 -38.43 -11.84 0.11
CA SER A 187 -37.85 -10.50 -0.11
C SER A 187 -36.43 -10.66 -0.67
N PRO A 188 -36.00 -9.78 -1.60
CA PRO A 188 -34.64 -9.86 -2.13
C PRO A 188 -33.65 -9.73 -0.97
N LEU A 189 -32.60 -10.57 -1.02
CA LEU A 189 -31.50 -10.56 -0.07
C LEU A 189 -31.03 -9.12 0.15
N SER A 190 -31.19 -8.63 1.38
CA SER A 190 -30.63 -7.34 1.76
C SER A 190 -29.14 -7.38 1.45
N ALA A 191 -28.66 -6.42 0.66
CA ALA A 191 -27.22 -6.21 0.55
C ALA A 191 -26.63 -6.12 1.96
N PRO A 192 -25.43 -6.67 2.21
CA PRO A 192 -24.78 -6.55 3.50
C PRO A 192 -24.74 -5.07 3.90
N LEU A 193 -25.23 -4.75 5.10
CA LEU A 193 -25.11 -3.40 5.63
C LEU A 193 -23.63 -3.01 5.57
N PRO A 194 -23.30 -1.79 5.10
CA PRO A 194 -21.91 -1.36 5.03
C PRO A 194 -21.26 -1.50 6.41
N PRO A 195 -19.98 -1.88 6.48
CA PRO A 195 -19.31 -2.11 7.76
C PRO A 195 -19.46 -0.89 8.65
N ALA A 196 -19.83 -1.11 9.91
CA ALA A 196 -20.12 -0.05 10.87
C ALA A 196 -18.94 0.94 11.03
N ILE A 197 -17.71 0.50 10.77
CA ILE A 197 -16.50 1.31 10.84
C ILE A 197 -15.61 1.08 9.63
N ARG A 198 -14.81 2.08 9.26
CA ARG A 198 -13.72 1.90 8.28
C ARG A 198 -12.40 1.62 9.01
N LEU A 199 -11.61 0.70 8.47
CA LEU A 199 -10.24 0.49 8.91
C LEU A 199 -9.28 1.37 8.10
N HIS A 200 -8.26 1.91 8.77
CA HIS A 200 -7.20 2.72 8.14
C HIS A 200 -5.82 2.16 8.45
N ALA A 201 -4.94 2.14 7.45
CA ALA A 201 -3.49 1.96 7.63
C ALA A 201 -2.78 3.27 7.32
N LYS A 202 -1.73 3.60 8.09
CA LYS A 202 -1.00 4.86 7.96
C LYS A 202 0.33 4.66 7.25
N LEU A 203 0.60 5.47 6.23
CA LEU A 203 1.91 5.52 5.58
C LEU A 203 2.72 6.73 6.09
N PRO A 204 4.06 6.63 6.19
CA PRO A 204 4.91 7.77 6.43
C PRO A 204 4.95 8.71 5.22
N SER A 205 5.47 9.92 5.44
CA SER A 205 5.88 10.82 4.37
C SER A 205 7.41 10.85 4.39
N LEU A 206 8.03 10.30 3.35
CA LEU A 206 9.47 10.06 3.20
C LEU A 206 9.97 10.84 1.98
N TYR A 207 9.67 12.14 1.95
CA TYR A 207 9.71 12.96 0.74
C TYR A 207 11.12 13.41 0.31
N TRP A 208 12.16 13.13 1.10
CA TRP A 208 13.55 13.54 0.81
C TRP A 208 14.32 12.42 0.10
N TRP A 209 15.38 12.80 -0.61
CA TRP A 209 16.13 11.96 -1.57
C TRP A 209 15.24 11.25 -2.60
N TYR A 210 14.23 11.95 -3.13
CA TYR A 210 13.37 11.45 -4.21
C TYR A 210 14.12 11.53 -5.57
N THR A 211 15.20 10.75 -5.63
CA THR A 211 16.21 10.59 -6.68
C THR A 211 16.12 9.17 -7.25
N ASP A 212 17.11 8.65 -7.99
CA ASP A 212 16.99 7.30 -8.60
C ASP A 212 16.77 6.17 -7.57
N ALA A 213 17.42 6.28 -6.40
CA ALA A 213 17.47 5.23 -5.38
C ALA A 213 16.43 5.39 -4.23
N HIS A 214 15.81 6.55 -4.05
CA HIS A 214 14.81 6.81 -2.99
C HIS A 214 15.24 6.31 -1.58
N ALA A 215 16.48 6.60 -1.15
CA ALA A 215 17.12 5.92 -0.02
C ALA A 215 16.31 5.86 1.31
N PRO A 216 15.59 6.91 1.75
CA PRO A 216 14.74 6.86 2.95
C PRO A 216 13.53 5.94 2.80
N GLU A 217 12.96 5.85 1.61
CA GLU A 217 11.89 4.88 1.32
C GLU A 217 12.47 3.46 1.43
N LEU A 218 13.61 3.19 0.80
CA LEU A 218 14.27 1.88 0.89
C LEU A 218 14.57 1.45 2.34
N THR A 219 15.18 2.32 3.14
CA THR A 219 15.53 1.99 4.55
C THR A 219 14.29 1.80 5.42
N ALA A 220 13.21 2.53 5.17
CA ALA A 220 11.92 2.37 5.83
C ALA A 220 11.12 1.13 5.39
N GLY A 221 11.57 0.41 4.35
CA GLY A 221 10.94 -0.82 3.83
C GLY A 221 10.09 -0.64 2.58
N TYR A 222 10.05 0.57 2.02
CA TYR A 222 9.35 0.91 0.79
C TYR A 222 10.30 0.71 -0.39
N TYR A 223 10.18 -0.39 -1.13
CA TYR A 223 11.01 -0.62 -2.31
C TYR A 223 10.54 0.22 -3.52
N ASN A 224 10.49 1.54 -3.34
CA ASN A 224 10.24 2.54 -4.38
C ASN A 224 11.58 2.91 -5.02
N THR A 225 11.63 3.03 -6.35
CA THR A 225 12.77 3.58 -7.09
C THR A 225 12.26 4.32 -8.31
N ALA A 226 13.11 5.06 -9.03
CA ALA A 226 12.73 5.72 -10.28
C ALA A 226 12.20 4.76 -11.38
N THR A 227 12.34 3.44 -11.21
CA THR A 227 11.87 2.40 -12.16
C THR A 227 10.97 1.33 -11.55
N ARG A 228 10.64 1.42 -10.25
CA ARG A 228 9.79 0.46 -9.54
C ARG A 228 8.86 1.18 -8.58
N ASP A 229 7.55 1.02 -8.77
CA ASP A 229 6.58 1.54 -7.82
C ASP A 229 6.62 0.74 -6.50
N GLY A 230 7.04 1.41 -5.42
CA GLY A 230 7.11 0.83 -4.08
C GLY A 230 5.77 0.78 -3.35
N TYR A 231 4.77 1.52 -3.81
CA TYR A 231 3.46 1.64 -3.17
C TYR A 231 2.45 0.62 -3.70
N MET A 232 2.63 0.10 -4.92
CA MET A 232 1.72 -0.88 -5.51
C MET A 232 1.51 -2.14 -4.64
N PRO A 233 2.55 -2.81 -4.11
CA PRO A 233 2.37 -3.95 -3.20
C PRO A 233 1.62 -3.56 -1.91
N ILE A 234 1.87 -2.35 -1.40
CA ILE A 234 1.25 -1.83 -0.18
C ILE A 234 -0.26 -1.65 -0.40
N MET A 235 -0.63 -0.90 -1.42
CA MET A 235 -2.03 -0.63 -1.77
C MET A 235 -2.76 -1.92 -2.14
N HIS A 236 -2.08 -2.92 -2.72
CA HIS A 236 -2.65 -4.23 -2.97
C HIS A 236 -3.02 -4.98 -1.67
N VAL A 237 -2.13 -4.96 -0.66
CA VAL A 237 -2.43 -5.50 0.68
C VAL A 237 -3.58 -4.74 1.35
N LEU A 238 -3.64 -3.40 1.22
CA LEU A 238 -4.74 -2.60 1.78
C LEU A 238 -6.08 -2.92 1.10
N ALA A 239 -6.12 -2.96 -0.23
CA ALA A 239 -7.31 -3.31 -1.02
C ALA A 239 -7.82 -4.71 -0.67
N ARG A 240 -6.93 -5.71 -0.64
CA ARG A 240 -7.22 -7.10 -0.25
C ARG A 240 -7.85 -7.21 1.14
N ASN A 241 -7.49 -6.32 2.06
CA ASN A 241 -8.03 -6.29 3.43
C ASN A 241 -9.20 -5.30 3.62
N GLY A 242 -9.66 -4.59 2.58
CA GLY A 242 -10.73 -3.59 2.71
C GLY A 242 -10.34 -2.36 3.54
N VAL A 243 -9.04 -2.04 3.58
CA VAL A 243 -8.44 -1.02 4.45
C VAL A 243 -8.20 0.27 3.66
N SER A 244 -8.62 1.40 4.23
CA SER A 244 -8.35 2.74 3.71
C SER A 244 -6.91 3.15 3.98
N VAL A 245 -6.32 4.01 3.16
CA VAL A 245 -4.98 4.53 3.37
C VAL A 245 -5.01 5.96 3.95
N ARG A 246 -4.25 6.19 5.02
CA ARG A 246 -3.97 7.52 5.58
C ARG A 246 -2.61 7.99 5.10
N LEU A 247 -2.61 8.94 4.16
CA LEU A 247 -1.40 9.56 3.61
C LEU A 247 -1.07 10.86 4.35
N ARG A 248 0.20 11.26 4.32
CA ARG A 248 0.70 12.45 5.04
C ARG A 248 1.38 13.47 4.15
N GLY A 249 1.42 14.71 4.63
CA GLY A 249 2.20 15.79 4.02
C GLY A 249 1.45 16.55 2.93
N GLY A 250 0.12 16.52 2.93
CA GLY A 250 -0.72 17.24 1.96
C GLY A 250 -0.60 18.77 2.02
N GLU A 251 -0.03 19.31 3.10
CA GLU A 251 0.27 20.73 3.29
C GLU A 251 1.67 21.14 2.80
N LEU A 252 2.56 20.17 2.52
CA LEU A 252 3.95 20.43 2.18
C LEU A 252 4.11 20.99 0.75
N ARG A 253 5.17 21.78 0.56
CA ARG A 253 5.62 22.29 -0.74
C ARG A 253 7.11 22.06 -0.91
N GLY A 254 7.55 21.52 -2.04
CA GLY A 254 8.97 21.30 -2.31
C GLY A 254 9.82 22.57 -2.20
N SER A 255 9.25 23.73 -2.57
CA SER A 255 9.88 25.05 -2.49
C SER A 255 10.13 25.58 -1.06
N GLU A 256 9.47 25.00 -0.05
CA GLU A 256 9.61 25.39 1.36
C GLU A 256 10.55 24.46 2.15
N LEU A 257 11.16 23.48 1.46
CA LEU A 257 11.96 22.42 2.07
C LEU A 257 13.45 22.55 1.71
N HIS A 258 14.28 21.77 2.40
CA HIS A 258 15.73 21.81 2.27
C HIS A 258 16.20 21.54 0.83
N THR A 259 16.81 22.54 0.21
CA THR A 259 17.11 22.57 -1.24
C THR A 259 18.02 21.43 -1.69
N GLN A 260 19.04 21.08 -0.90
CA GLN A 260 19.99 20.01 -1.21
C GLN A 260 19.47 18.60 -0.89
N ALA A 261 18.28 18.48 -0.27
CA ALA A 261 17.72 17.19 0.15
C ALA A 261 16.86 16.51 -0.92
N TYR A 262 16.73 17.12 -2.12
CA TYR A 262 15.90 16.61 -3.23
C TYR A 262 14.48 16.24 -2.79
N CYS A 263 13.86 17.14 -2.00
CA CYS A 263 12.51 16.98 -1.49
C CYS A 263 11.48 17.03 -2.62
N ALA A 264 10.54 16.07 -2.65
CA ALA A 264 9.44 16.07 -3.60
C ALA A 264 8.13 15.54 -2.98
N PRO A 265 7.59 16.19 -1.93
CA PRO A 265 6.38 15.72 -1.25
C PRO A 265 5.16 15.69 -2.19
N GLU A 266 5.05 16.62 -3.14
CA GLU A 266 3.97 16.62 -4.12
C GLU A 266 4.04 15.40 -5.05
N ARG A 267 5.24 15.01 -5.50
CA ARG A 267 5.43 13.82 -6.35
C ARG A 267 5.13 12.53 -5.59
N GLN A 268 5.61 12.42 -4.35
CA GLN A 268 5.33 11.27 -3.49
C GLN A 268 3.82 11.11 -3.21
N LEU A 269 3.14 12.21 -2.85
CA LEU A 269 1.70 12.18 -2.58
C LEU A 269 0.89 11.86 -3.85
N ALA A 270 1.28 12.40 -5.01
CA ALA A 270 0.65 12.08 -6.28
C ALA A 270 0.82 10.59 -6.64
N GLN A 271 2.03 10.03 -6.52
CA GLN A 271 2.29 8.59 -6.74
C GLN A 271 1.42 7.73 -5.82
N GLN A 272 1.44 7.99 -4.50
CA GLN A 272 0.64 7.26 -3.52
C GLN A 272 -0.86 7.29 -3.87
N ARG A 273 -1.40 8.46 -4.26
CA ARG A 273 -2.80 8.62 -4.65
C ARG A 273 -3.15 7.97 -5.99
N THR A 274 -2.25 7.99 -6.98
CA THR A 274 -2.40 7.30 -8.27
C THR A 274 -2.53 5.79 -8.07
N VAL A 275 -1.65 5.19 -7.27
CA VAL A 275 -1.69 3.76 -6.98
C VAL A 275 -2.94 3.40 -6.16
N ALA A 276 -3.34 4.26 -5.22
CA ALA A 276 -4.59 4.07 -4.47
C ALA A 276 -5.82 4.09 -5.40
N ALA A 277 -5.91 5.01 -6.37
CA ALA A 277 -6.98 5.00 -7.38
C ALA A 277 -6.95 3.74 -8.25
N ALA A 278 -5.77 3.33 -8.74
CA ALA A 278 -5.60 2.15 -9.58
C ALA A 278 -6.05 0.83 -8.91
N LEU A 279 -6.04 0.78 -7.58
CA LEU A 279 -6.44 -0.37 -6.77
C LEU A 279 -7.70 -0.10 -5.92
N HIS A 280 -8.43 0.98 -6.22
CA HIS A 280 -9.66 1.40 -5.53
C HIS A 280 -9.55 1.52 -3.99
N VAL A 281 -8.36 1.84 -3.47
CA VAL A 281 -8.11 2.06 -2.03
C VAL A 281 -8.63 3.44 -1.62
N PRO A 282 -9.56 3.54 -0.64
CA PRO A 282 -10.02 4.84 -0.14
C PRO A 282 -8.89 5.65 0.49
N VAL A 283 -8.79 6.94 0.13
CA VAL A 283 -7.74 7.84 0.64
C VAL A 283 -8.28 8.79 1.71
N GLY A 284 -7.57 8.88 2.84
CA GLY A 284 -7.64 9.97 3.80
C GLY A 284 -6.29 10.70 3.91
N LEU A 285 -6.32 11.98 4.29
CA LEU A 285 -5.11 12.77 4.54
C LEU A 285 -4.90 13.06 6.03
N GLU A 286 -3.66 13.34 6.40
CA GLU A 286 -3.21 13.92 7.68
C GLU A 286 -2.06 14.90 7.38
N ASN A 287 -2.03 16.06 8.03
CA ASN A 287 -0.89 16.99 7.89
C ASN A 287 0.34 16.47 8.69
N LEU A 288 1.53 16.77 8.20
CA LEU A 288 2.79 16.37 8.86
C LEU A 288 3.21 17.37 9.95
N SER A 289 3.05 18.67 9.69
CA SER A 289 3.52 19.78 10.55
C SER A 289 2.37 20.55 11.19
N GLU A 290 2.54 21.01 12.43
CA GLU A 290 1.60 21.90 13.14
C GLU A 290 1.64 23.33 12.57
N ARG A 291 1.12 23.52 11.36
CA ARG A 291 1.09 24.80 10.64
C ARG A 291 -0.33 25.34 10.44
N PHE A 292 -0.51 26.61 10.80
CA PHE A 292 -1.79 27.33 10.75
C PHE A 292 -1.76 28.56 9.83
N ASP A 293 -0.68 28.74 9.06
CA ASP A 293 -0.59 29.76 8.03
C ASP A 293 -1.43 29.40 6.78
N GLU A 294 -1.88 30.42 6.05
CA GLU A 294 -2.70 30.20 4.84
C GLU A 294 -1.95 29.46 3.73
N GLY A 295 -0.61 29.47 3.71
CA GLY A 295 0.21 28.76 2.73
C GLY A 295 0.05 27.24 2.86
N ALA A 296 0.15 26.73 4.10
CA ALA A 296 -0.07 25.34 4.45
C ALA A 296 -1.56 24.95 4.38
N LEU A 297 -2.46 25.75 4.98
CA LEU A 297 -3.89 25.44 5.01
C LEU A 297 -4.51 25.41 3.60
N SER A 298 -4.17 26.36 2.73
CA SER A 298 -4.63 26.35 1.34
C SER A 298 -4.01 25.23 0.50
N ARG A 299 -2.76 24.82 0.81
CA ARG A 299 -2.12 23.68 0.14
C ARG A 299 -2.79 22.35 0.50
N LEU A 300 -3.18 22.20 1.77
CA LEU A 300 -3.93 21.06 2.29
C LEU A 300 -5.36 21.04 1.74
N GLU A 301 -6.04 22.20 1.66
CA GLU A 301 -7.33 22.34 0.99
C GLU A 301 -7.24 21.90 -0.48
N ALA A 302 -6.23 22.37 -1.21
CA ALA A 302 -6.00 21.93 -2.59
C ALA A 302 -5.81 20.40 -2.68
N ALA A 303 -5.02 19.79 -1.78
CA ALA A 303 -4.80 18.35 -1.78
C ALA A 303 -6.07 17.51 -1.50
N LEU A 304 -7.02 18.04 -0.71
CA LEU A 304 -8.28 17.35 -0.40
C LEU A 304 -9.22 17.22 -1.61
N PHE A 305 -9.17 18.18 -2.53
CA PHE A 305 -10.10 18.32 -3.65
C PHE A 305 -9.41 18.28 -5.03
N ASP A 306 -8.19 17.77 -5.06
CA ASP A 306 -7.41 17.57 -6.28
C ASP A 306 -7.78 16.21 -6.89
N THR A 307 -8.66 16.20 -7.88
CA THR A 307 -8.97 15.04 -8.73
C THR A 307 -8.32 15.16 -10.11
N SER A 308 -7.14 15.79 -10.18
CA SER A 308 -6.40 15.89 -11.45
C SER A 308 -5.93 14.52 -11.96
N VAL A 309 -5.54 14.44 -13.23
CA VAL A 309 -5.00 13.22 -13.83
C VAL A 309 -3.48 13.18 -13.63
N HIS A 310 -2.98 12.14 -12.96
CA HIS A 310 -1.55 11.86 -12.80
C HIS A 310 -1.22 10.50 -13.43
N GLN A 311 -0.23 10.47 -14.33
CA GLN A 311 0.18 9.27 -15.08
C GLN A 311 -0.99 8.57 -15.83
N GLY A 312 -1.98 9.34 -16.30
CA GLY A 312 -3.14 8.82 -17.02
C GLY A 312 -4.27 8.29 -16.13
N ILE A 313 -4.13 8.40 -14.80
CA ILE A 313 -5.14 7.98 -13.82
C ILE A 313 -5.69 9.21 -13.08
N GLU A 314 -7.01 9.34 -13.01
CA GLU A 314 -7.67 10.38 -12.21
C GLU A 314 -7.43 10.13 -10.71
N LEU A 315 -6.96 11.15 -9.99
CA LEU A 315 -6.68 11.04 -8.56
C LEU A 315 -7.98 10.91 -7.76
N PRO A 316 -8.04 10.03 -6.74
CA PRO A 316 -9.27 9.71 -6.06
C PRO A 316 -9.65 10.84 -5.09
N GLN A 317 -10.92 11.23 -5.06
CA GLN A 317 -11.44 12.19 -4.09
C GLN A 317 -11.11 11.74 -2.66
N VAL A 318 -10.45 12.61 -1.88
CA VAL A 318 -10.09 12.32 -0.50
C VAL A 318 -11.35 12.29 0.37
N GLN A 319 -11.50 11.25 1.19
CA GLN A 319 -12.71 11.00 1.99
C GLN A 319 -12.67 11.56 3.41
N SER A 320 -11.50 11.96 3.92
CA SER A 320 -11.37 12.55 5.26
C SER A 320 -10.03 13.24 5.47
N LEU A 321 -10.00 14.24 6.34
CA LEU A 321 -8.79 14.84 6.91
C LEU A 321 -8.72 14.53 8.41
N VAL A 322 -7.55 14.15 8.91
CA VAL A 322 -7.20 14.25 10.34
C VAL A 322 -6.24 15.42 10.47
N PHE A 323 -6.61 16.45 11.22
CA PHE A 323 -5.71 17.59 11.47
C PHE A 323 -4.89 17.34 12.75
N ASN A 324 -3.58 17.17 12.60
CA ASN A 324 -2.62 16.92 13.67
C ASN A 324 -1.86 18.23 14.00
N ARG A 325 -2.10 18.90 15.13
CA ARG A 325 -3.00 18.52 16.23
C ARG A 325 -3.66 19.72 16.88
N MET A 326 -4.60 19.43 17.77
CA MET A 326 -5.08 20.38 18.78
C MET A 326 -3.97 20.65 19.81
N CYS A 327 -3.44 21.88 19.79
CA CYS A 327 -2.38 22.38 20.66
C CYS A 327 -2.62 23.86 20.98
N ASP A 328 -1.90 24.44 21.94
CA ASP A 328 -2.13 25.82 22.37
C ASP A 328 -1.98 26.84 21.23
N SER A 329 -1.02 26.61 20.32
CA SER A 329 -0.80 27.50 19.17
C SER A 329 -1.97 27.49 18.16
N MET A 330 -2.77 26.43 18.11
CA MET A 330 -4.01 26.38 17.34
C MET A 330 -5.04 27.41 17.83
N PHE A 331 -5.05 27.69 19.14
CA PHE A 331 -6.02 28.55 19.81
C PHE A 331 -5.54 30.01 19.95
N GLU A 332 -4.32 30.34 19.51
CA GLU A 332 -3.89 31.73 19.31
C GLU A 332 -4.89 32.45 18.38
N PRO A 333 -5.32 33.69 18.68
CA PRO A 333 -6.44 34.34 17.99
C PRO A 333 -6.32 34.37 16.46
N GLY A 334 -5.10 34.58 15.93
CA GLY A 334 -4.84 34.56 14.49
C GLY A 334 -4.93 33.16 13.87
N ASN A 335 -4.34 32.16 14.52
CA ASN A 335 -4.32 30.77 14.04
C ASN A 335 -5.70 30.15 14.12
N TRP A 336 -6.44 30.36 15.21
CA TRP A 336 -7.81 29.89 15.37
C TRP A 336 -8.76 30.50 14.33
N THR A 337 -8.55 31.77 13.97
CA THR A 337 -9.33 32.44 12.92
C THR A 337 -9.07 31.80 11.55
N ARG A 338 -7.79 31.62 11.16
CA ARG A 338 -7.42 30.95 9.90
C ARG A 338 -7.91 29.50 9.85
N PHE A 339 -7.78 28.76 10.95
CA PHE A 339 -8.23 27.37 11.03
C PHE A 339 -9.75 27.24 10.87
N LYS A 340 -10.54 28.08 11.53
CA LYS A 340 -12.01 28.11 11.34
C LYS A 340 -12.38 28.42 9.89
N GLU A 341 -11.70 29.37 9.26
CA GLU A 341 -11.93 29.71 7.86
C GLU A 341 -11.54 28.56 6.92
N PHE A 342 -10.40 27.89 7.15
CA PHE A 342 -10.03 26.66 6.45
C PHE A 342 -11.10 25.56 6.57
N VAL A 343 -11.58 25.28 7.78
CA VAL A 343 -12.66 24.29 8.01
C VAL A 343 -13.94 24.69 7.28
N ARG A 344 -14.29 25.99 7.27
CA ARG A 344 -15.44 26.52 6.53
C ARG A 344 -15.28 26.35 5.02
N ARG A 345 -14.09 26.64 4.45
CA ARG A 345 -13.79 26.44 3.02
C ARG A 345 -13.88 24.96 2.63
N VAL A 346 -13.24 24.08 3.41
CA VAL A 346 -13.29 22.63 3.21
C VAL A 346 -14.73 22.10 3.28
N ARG A 347 -15.51 22.52 4.30
CA ARG A 347 -16.91 22.12 4.43
C ARG A 347 -17.73 22.57 3.21
N ASN A 348 -17.70 23.85 2.87
CA ASN A 348 -18.48 24.40 1.76
C ASN A 348 -18.16 23.69 0.44
N ARG A 349 -16.87 23.39 0.19
CA ARG A 349 -16.43 22.70 -1.02
C ARG A 349 -16.80 21.22 -1.02
N ALA A 350 -16.78 20.55 0.14
CA ALA A 350 -17.31 19.20 0.28
C ALA A 350 -18.84 19.14 0.06
N GLU A 351 -19.59 20.14 0.52
CA GLU A 351 -21.04 20.25 0.25
C GLU A 351 -21.32 20.38 -1.26
N THR A 352 -20.47 21.05 -2.05
CA THR A 352 -20.62 21.11 -3.52
C THR A 352 -20.31 19.81 -4.26
N LEU A 353 -19.71 18.81 -3.60
CA LEU A 353 -19.50 17.47 -4.19
C LEU A 353 -20.74 16.56 -4.08
N VAL A 354 -21.77 16.99 -3.33
CA VAL A 354 -22.97 16.19 -3.05
C VAL A 354 -24.20 16.92 -3.60
N VAL A 355 -25.08 16.21 -4.33
CA VAL A 355 -26.33 16.69 -5.01
C VAL A 355 -26.05 17.22 -6.45
N PRO A 356 -26.85 16.85 -7.49
CA PRO A 356 -28.21 16.28 -7.48
C PRO A 356 -28.24 14.76 -7.36
N GLY A 357 -29.21 14.14 -6.68
CA GLY A 357 -30.39 14.71 -6.03
C GLY A 357 -31.46 13.62 -5.93
N ARG A 358 -31.94 13.31 -4.73
CA ARG A 358 -32.95 12.26 -4.52
C ARG A 358 -34.31 12.76 -5.03
N GLY A 359 -34.56 12.60 -6.32
CA GLY A 359 -35.84 12.93 -6.93
C GLY A 359 -36.96 12.13 -6.26
N SER A 360 -38.02 12.82 -5.87
CA SER A 360 -39.27 12.16 -5.46
C SER A 360 -39.84 11.44 -6.67
N LEU A 361 -39.69 10.11 -6.72
CA LEU A 361 -40.29 9.27 -7.75
C LEU A 361 -41.77 9.05 -7.46
N ASN A 362 -42.58 10.08 -7.70
CA ASN A 362 -43.90 9.83 -8.26
C ASN A 362 -43.70 9.30 -9.69
N GLY A 363 -44.45 8.25 -10.04
CA GLY A 363 -44.01 7.32 -11.06
C GLY A 363 -43.91 7.87 -12.48
N ASN A 364 -42.94 7.34 -13.24
CA ASN A 364 -43.32 6.54 -14.40
C ASN A 364 -42.28 5.46 -14.70
N SER A 365 -42.71 4.34 -15.27
CA SER A 365 -41.84 3.21 -15.64
C SER A 365 -41.00 3.54 -16.89
N GLY A 366 -39.67 3.42 -16.78
CA GLY A 366 -38.75 3.58 -17.90
C GLY A 366 -37.51 2.70 -17.73
N VAL A 367 -37.38 1.68 -18.59
CA VAL A 367 -36.24 0.76 -18.61
C VAL A 367 -35.01 1.46 -19.18
N PHE A 368 -33.91 1.50 -18.41
CA PHE A 368 -32.58 1.85 -18.93
C PHE A 368 -31.56 0.79 -18.53
N GLY A 369 -30.83 0.27 -19.53
CA GLY A 369 -29.92 -0.86 -19.37
C GLY A 369 -28.55 -0.47 -18.81
N HIS A 370 -27.86 -1.47 -18.23
CA HIS A 370 -26.46 -1.39 -17.87
C HIS A 370 -25.57 -1.06 -19.10
N PRO A 371 -24.67 -0.07 -19.01
CA PRO A 371 -23.41 -0.12 -19.74
C PRO A 371 -22.55 -1.23 -19.14
N GLY A 372 -22.06 -2.14 -19.97
CA GLY A 372 -21.24 -3.27 -19.52
C GLY A 372 -19.83 -2.87 -19.08
N CYS A 373 -19.15 -3.76 -18.35
CA CYS A 373 -17.73 -3.60 -18.05
C CYS A 373 -16.91 -3.48 -19.35
N PRO A 374 -16.04 -2.46 -19.49
CA PRO A 374 -14.97 -2.51 -20.46
C PRO A 374 -13.90 -3.50 -19.96
N SER A 375 -13.62 -4.52 -20.78
CA SER A 375 -12.61 -5.53 -20.49
C SER A 375 -11.20 -4.94 -20.36
N ALA A 376 -10.46 -5.41 -19.37
CA ALA A 376 -8.98 -5.42 -19.26
C ALA A 376 -8.22 -4.23 -19.90
N LEU A 377 -7.93 -3.21 -19.09
CA LEU A 377 -6.83 -2.28 -19.37
C LEU A 377 -5.48 -3.01 -19.28
N ASN A 378 -4.87 -3.28 -20.42
CA ASN A 378 -3.49 -3.78 -20.49
C ASN A 378 -2.51 -2.67 -20.03
N LEU A 379 -2.03 -2.79 -18.79
CA LEU A 379 -0.83 -2.07 -18.36
C LEU A 379 0.39 -2.63 -19.13
N PRO A 380 1.34 -1.79 -19.57
CA PRO A 380 2.51 -2.26 -20.29
C PRO A 380 3.35 -3.16 -19.39
N ALA A 381 3.52 -4.42 -19.80
CA ALA A 381 4.37 -5.36 -19.09
C ALA A 381 5.83 -4.90 -19.10
N ALA A 382 6.51 -5.03 -17.96
CA ALA A 382 7.96 -4.87 -17.90
C ALA A 382 8.64 -5.85 -18.87
N PRO A 383 9.65 -5.42 -19.65
CA PRO A 383 10.29 -6.29 -20.63
C PRO A 383 10.94 -7.50 -19.93
N ALA A 384 10.62 -8.69 -20.41
CA ALA A 384 11.14 -9.93 -19.87
C ALA A 384 12.66 -9.99 -20.02
N ALA A 385 13.36 -10.37 -18.95
CA ALA A 385 14.79 -10.60 -18.97
C ALA A 385 15.11 -11.89 -19.74
N GLY A 386 15.40 -11.76 -21.04
CA GLY A 386 15.68 -12.88 -21.94
C GLY A 386 16.27 -12.40 -23.26
N GLY A 387 17.54 -11.98 -23.24
CA GLY A 387 18.25 -11.47 -24.42
C GLY A 387 19.76 -11.65 -24.26
N GLN A 388 20.33 -12.51 -25.10
CA GLN A 388 21.73 -12.93 -25.06
C GLN A 388 22.62 -11.85 -25.70
N TRP A 389 23.43 -11.16 -24.90
CA TRP A 389 24.36 -10.15 -25.41
C TRP A 389 25.62 -10.81 -25.97
N LEU A 390 25.70 -10.92 -27.30
CA LEU A 390 26.96 -11.07 -28.00
C LEU A 390 27.68 -9.71 -28.02
N ALA A 391 28.94 -9.70 -27.58
CA ALA A 391 29.82 -8.54 -27.69
C ALA A 391 30.54 -8.55 -29.04
N GLU A 392 30.82 -7.35 -29.57
CA GLU A 392 31.99 -7.04 -30.42
C GLU A 392 32.31 -5.52 -30.23
N PRO A 393 33.56 -5.05 -30.48
CA PRO A 393 34.07 -3.83 -29.83
C PRO A 393 34.46 -2.66 -30.76
N SER A 394 34.69 -1.51 -30.09
CA SER A 394 35.70 -0.48 -30.42
C SER A 394 35.42 0.57 -31.52
N GLY A 395 36.06 1.74 -31.34
CA GLY A 395 35.93 2.96 -32.15
C GLY A 395 35.23 4.08 -31.36
N GLY A 396 35.87 5.16 -30.90
CA GLY A 396 37.20 5.68 -31.18
C GLY A 396 37.10 7.15 -31.58
N GLY A 397 37.20 8.08 -30.62
CA GLY A 397 37.05 9.52 -30.89
C GLY A 397 37.51 10.39 -29.72
N LYS A 398 38.54 11.21 -29.95
CA LYS A 398 39.07 12.19 -28.99
C LYS A 398 38.38 13.55 -29.14
N GLY A 399 38.37 14.31 -28.06
CA GLY A 399 37.96 15.72 -28.00
C GLY A 399 37.06 15.94 -26.78
N GLY A 400 37.25 16.95 -25.94
CA GLY A 400 38.15 18.11 -26.00
C GLY A 400 37.53 19.15 -25.07
N ALA A 401 38.33 19.80 -24.22
CA ALA A 401 37.80 20.64 -23.16
C ALA A 401 37.05 21.87 -23.69
N LEU A 402 36.08 22.41 -22.92
CA LEU A 402 36.38 23.63 -22.16
C LEU A 402 35.38 23.86 -21.01
N GLN A 403 35.83 24.68 -20.07
CA GLN A 403 35.23 25.07 -18.81
C GLN A 403 35.02 26.58 -18.86
N LEU A 404 33.85 27.10 -18.46
CA LEU A 404 33.64 28.55 -18.32
C LEU A 404 32.74 28.86 -17.11
N ALA A 405 33.31 29.72 -16.24
CA ALA A 405 32.76 30.58 -15.19
C ALA A 405 31.37 30.25 -14.61
#